data_AF-A0A2D9CF42-F1
#
_entry.id   AF-A0A2D9CF42-F1
#
_cell.length_a   1.000
_cell.length_b   1.000
_cell.length_c   1.000
_cell.angle_alpha   90.00
_cell.angle_beta   90.00
_cell.angle_gamma   90.00
#
_symmetry.space_group_name_H-M   'P 1'
#
loop_
_entity.id
_entity.type
_entity.pdbx_description
1 polymer ?
#
loop_
_entity_poly.entity_id
_entity_poly.type
_entity_poly.pdbx_seq_one_letter_code
_entity_poly.pdbx_strand_id
1 'polypeptide(L)'
;MTTQNYSFIPTSLRDSAAKRGYKGDIAKFVSQHLNDDNQPLDALFEAFIYALENNESVHPFAIVGFLQDIMNQSCWNARRLFNANIVADDINGAPWGCDAAERAKEHVGMDINNEELLTVIDDDFDQLYQLHALFLQNLKADMDNTLCYFSRSEKSEIDDSWSVVATCETFGDAMDEMICITESLKAKSAEDMRDQFKKFKQQRNAKAA
;
A
#
# COMPACT_ATOMS: atom_id res chain seq x y z
N MET A 1 22.57 19.30 -12.42
CA MET A 1 21.27 18.61 -12.44
C MET A 1 21.11 18.01 -11.07
N THR A 2 20.19 18.52 -10.26
CA THR A 2 19.77 17.85 -9.03
C THR A 2 19.01 16.60 -9.47
N THR A 3 19.61 15.43 -9.29
CA THR A 3 18.90 14.16 -9.42
C THR A 3 17.79 14.19 -8.37
N GLN A 4 16.55 14.30 -8.81
CA GLN A 4 15.42 14.22 -7.91
C GLN A 4 15.34 12.74 -7.50
N ASN A 5 15.66 12.42 -6.24
CA ASN A 5 15.53 11.06 -5.74
C ASN A 5 14.05 10.76 -5.57
N TYR A 6 13.47 10.11 -6.58
CA TYR A 6 12.09 9.65 -6.56
C TYR A 6 11.96 8.43 -5.65
N SER A 7 10.88 8.39 -4.87
CA SER A 7 10.54 7.28 -3.98
C SER A 7 9.04 7.31 -3.68
N PHE A 8 8.41 6.14 -3.65
CA PHE A 8 7.03 5.96 -3.21
C PHE A 8 6.90 5.85 -1.68
N ILE A 9 7.98 5.51 -0.97
CA ILE A 9 7.99 5.31 0.49
C ILE A 9 7.37 6.49 1.28
N PRO A 10 7.74 7.77 1.03
CA PRO A 10 7.15 8.89 1.76
C PRO A 10 5.63 8.97 1.59
N THR A 11 5.15 8.82 0.36
CA THR A 11 3.72 8.84 0.03
C THR A 11 3.00 7.63 0.61
N SER A 12 3.62 6.45 0.58
CA SER A 12 3.09 5.22 1.17
C SER A 12 2.94 5.30 2.69
N LEU A 13 3.90 5.92 3.38
CA LEU A 13 3.82 6.17 4.81
C LEU A 13 2.69 7.14 5.15
N ARG A 14 2.58 8.25 4.42
CA ARG A 14 1.50 9.24 4.57
C ARG A 14 0.12 8.61 4.36
N ASP A 15 -0.05 7.85 3.26
CA ASP A 15 -1.32 7.20 2.93
C ASP A 15 -1.69 6.13 3.97
N SER A 16 -0.69 5.46 4.56
CA SER A 16 -0.90 4.51 5.65
C SER A 16 -1.28 5.19 6.96
N ALA A 17 -0.68 6.33 7.30
CA ALA A 17 -1.02 7.13 8.49
C ALA A 17 -2.45 7.69 8.45
N ALA A 18 -3.00 7.90 7.26
CA ALA A 18 -4.39 8.31 7.06
C ALA A 18 -5.42 7.19 7.34
N LYS A 19 -4.99 5.92 7.38
CA LYS A 19 -5.88 4.78 7.63
C LYS A 19 -6.27 4.69 9.12
N ARG A 20 -7.42 4.08 9.38
CA ARG A 20 -7.89 3.75 10.74
C ARG A 20 -7.45 2.34 11.13
N GLY A 21 -7.28 2.12 12.43
CA GLY A 21 -6.93 0.83 13.01
C GLY A 21 -5.42 0.62 13.15
N TYR A 22 -5.05 -0.59 13.57
CA TYR A 22 -3.70 -0.91 14.05
C TYR A 22 -2.57 -0.50 13.08
N LYS A 23 -2.71 -0.79 11.79
CA LYS A 23 -1.72 -0.41 10.77
C LYS A 23 -1.56 1.10 10.62
N GLY A 24 -2.66 1.85 10.73
CA GLY A 24 -2.62 3.32 10.72
C GLY A 24 -2.00 3.89 11.99
N ASP A 25 -2.17 3.22 13.12
CA ASP A 25 -1.55 3.64 14.38
C ASP A 25 -0.04 3.37 14.38
N ILE A 26 0.43 2.26 13.80
CA ILE A 26 1.86 2.02 13.54
C ILE A 26 2.42 3.10 12.60
N ALA A 27 1.72 3.41 11.50
CA ALA A 27 2.17 4.43 10.56
C ALA A 27 2.32 5.81 11.21
N LYS A 28 1.39 6.19 12.10
CA LYS A 28 1.49 7.42 12.89
C LYS A 28 2.64 7.36 13.89
N PHE A 29 2.84 6.22 14.54
CA PHE A 29 3.96 6.00 15.44
C PHE A 29 5.29 6.20 14.70
N VAL A 30 5.50 5.56 13.55
CA VAL A 30 6.67 5.80 12.69
C VAL A 30 6.77 7.28 12.30
N SER A 31 5.65 7.91 11.95
CA SER A 31 5.63 9.33 11.56
C SER A 31 6.03 10.29 12.69
N GLN A 32 5.95 9.89 13.97
CA GLN A 32 6.45 10.71 15.08
C GLN A 32 7.98 10.81 15.10
N HIS A 33 8.67 9.88 14.43
CA HIS A 33 10.11 9.90 14.27
C HIS A 33 10.55 10.66 13.00
N LEU A 34 9.63 11.17 12.18
CA LEU A 34 9.96 12.07 11.07
C LEU A 34 10.31 13.47 11.59
N ASN A 35 11.35 14.06 11.02
CA ASN A 35 11.74 15.45 11.21
C ASN A 35 12.26 16.03 9.87
N ASP A 36 12.52 17.34 9.84
CA ASP A 36 12.94 18.03 8.61
C ASP A 36 14.31 17.53 8.08
N ASP A 37 15.10 16.86 8.92
CA ASP A 37 16.47 16.43 8.64
C ASP A 37 16.59 14.93 8.31
N ASN A 38 15.51 14.13 8.45
CA ASN A 38 15.57 12.68 8.26
C ASN A 38 14.58 12.17 7.20
N GLN A 39 15.01 11.12 6.49
CA GLN A 39 14.21 10.48 5.45
C GLN A 39 13.23 9.46 6.07
N PRO A 40 12.16 9.06 5.37
CA PRO A 40 11.22 8.06 5.89
C PRO A 40 11.85 6.72 6.32
N LEU A 41 12.95 6.31 5.70
CA LEU A 41 13.71 5.12 6.11
C LEU A 41 14.39 5.30 7.48
N ASP A 42 14.91 6.49 7.76
CA ASP A 42 15.50 6.82 9.07
C ASP A 42 14.40 6.77 10.14
N ALA A 43 13.22 7.31 9.85
CA ALA A 43 12.09 7.24 10.77
C ALA A 43 11.63 5.79 11.04
N LEU A 44 11.64 4.92 10.03
CA LEU A 44 11.37 3.48 10.21
C LEU A 44 12.42 2.81 11.09
N PHE A 45 13.70 3.15 10.90
CA PHE A 45 14.81 2.66 11.72
C PHE A 45 14.68 3.11 13.18
N GLU A 46 14.48 4.41 13.42
CA GLU A 46 14.31 4.97 14.76
C GLU A 46 13.09 4.41 15.48
N ALA A 47 11.97 4.22 14.77
CA ALA A 47 10.78 3.59 15.31
C ALA A 47 11.04 2.13 15.74
N PHE A 48 11.85 1.39 14.98
CA PHE A 48 12.25 0.04 15.34
C PHE A 48 13.16 0.01 16.57
N ILE A 49 14.16 0.89 16.65
CA ILE A 49 15.04 1.01 17.83
C ILE A 49 14.20 1.36 19.07
N TYR A 50 13.31 2.34 18.95
CA TYR A 50 12.41 2.70 20.05
C TYR A 50 11.56 1.51 20.50
N ALA A 51 11.00 0.73 19.57
CA ALA A 51 10.20 -0.45 19.88
C ALA A 51 11.02 -1.56 20.56
N LEU A 52 12.31 -1.72 20.20
CA LEU A 52 13.22 -2.66 20.87
C LEU A 52 13.46 -2.26 22.33
N GLU A 53 13.64 -0.96 22.58
CA GLU A 53 13.88 -0.41 23.92
C GLU A 53 12.61 -0.35 24.78
N ASN A 54 11.44 -0.10 24.14
CA ASN A 54 10.18 0.22 24.80
C ASN A 54 9.00 -0.61 24.24
N ASN A 55 9.07 -1.93 24.43
CA ASN A 55 8.11 -2.92 23.89
C ASN A 55 6.67 -2.84 24.48
N GLU A 56 6.34 -1.81 25.25
CA GLU A 56 4.99 -1.64 25.83
C GLU A 56 4.01 -0.98 24.85
N SER A 57 4.50 -0.13 23.93
CA SER A 57 3.66 0.66 23.02
C SER A 57 3.45 0.00 21.66
N VAL A 58 4.53 -0.46 21.03
CA VAL A 58 4.52 -1.14 19.73
C VAL A 58 5.55 -2.26 19.77
N HIS A 59 5.15 -3.46 19.37
CA HIS A 59 6.07 -4.59 19.32
C HIS A 59 7.03 -4.46 18.13
N PRO A 60 8.34 -4.75 18.26
CA PRO A 60 9.31 -4.68 17.15
C PRO A 60 8.88 -5.45 15.89
N PHE A 61 8.32 -6.66 16.05
CA PHE A 61 7.74 -7.43 14.94
C PHE A 61 6.61 -6.71 14.20
N ALA A 62 5.88 -5.80 14.86
CA ALA A 62 4.86 -5.00 14.20
C ALA A 62 5.49 -3.98 13.25
N ILE A 63 6.65 -3.40 13.59
CA ILE A 63 7.41 -2.53 12.69
C ILE A 63 7.97 -3.33 11.50
N VAL A 64 8.48 -4.54 11.75
CA VAL A 64 8.95 -5.45 10.68
C VAL A 64 7.83 -5.78 9.71
N GLY A 65 6.66 -6.20 10.21
CA GLY A 65 5.49 -6.47 9.36
C GLY A 65 4.97 -5.23 8.63
N PHE A 66 5.13 -4.05 9.24
CA PHE A 66 4.73 -2.79 8.62
C PHE A 66 5.60 -2.42 7.40
N LEU A 67 6.84 -2.91 7.28
CA LEU A 67 7.63 -2.74 6.06
C LEU A 67 6.95 -3.37 4.83
N GLN A 68 6.33 -4.55 5.00
CA GLN A 68 5.52 -5.16 3.94
C GLN A 68 4.29 -4.32 3.60
N ASP A 69 3.67 -3.67 4.59
CA ASP A 69 2.54 -2.76 4.35
C ASP A 69 2.95 -1.50 3.58
N ILE A 70 4.13 -0.95 3.86
CA ILE A 70 4.71 0.16 3.10
C ILE A 70 4.98 -0.29 1.66
N MET A 71 5.61 -1.45 1.45
CA MET A 71 5.89 -1.96 0.11
C MET A 71 4.61 -2.24 -0.68
N ASN A 72 3.61 -2.85 -0.04
CA ASN A 72 2.28 -3.05 -0.63
C ASN A 72 1.66 -1.73 -1.07
N GLN A 73 1.74 -0.69 -0.24
CA GLN A 73 1.21 0.63 -0.56
C GLN A 73 2.01 1.32 -1.67
N SER A 74 3.34 1.13 -1.71
CA SER A 74 4.19 1.62 -2.79
C SER A 74 3.80 0.99 -4.12
N CYS A 75 3.53 -0.31 -4.15
CA CYS A 75 2.99 -0.99 -5.33
C CYS A 75 1.62 -0.44 -5.78
N TRP A 76 0.71 -0.15 -4.85
CA TRP A 76 -0.57 0.50 -5.19
C TRP A 76 -0.40 1.90 -5.78
N ASN A 77 0.53 2.69 -5.21
CA ASN A 77 0.85 4.03 -5.68
C ASN A 77 1.53 4.00 -7.05
N ALA A 78 2.47 3.08 -7.26
CA ALA A 78 3.11 2.81 -8.54
C ALA A 78 2.08 2.40 -9.60
N ARG A 79 1.20 1.43 -9.31
CA ARG A 79 0.11 1.04 -10.21
C ARG A 79 -0.80 2.21 -10.58
N ARG A 80 -1.08 3.11 -9.63
CA ARG A 80 -1.90 4.29 -9.88
C ARG A 80 -1.26 5.21 -10.91
N LEU A 81 0.02 5.51 -10.75
CA LEU A 81 0.77 6.35 -11.68
C LEU A 81 0.95 5.66 -13.04
N PHE A 82 1.30 4.37 -13.03
CA PHE A 82 1.48 3.56 -14.24
C PHE A 82 0.23 3.57 -15.15
N ASN A 83 -0.94 3.31 -14.56
CA ASN A 83 -2.20 3.35 -15.31
C ASN A 83 -2.56 4.77 -15.77
N ALA A 84 -2.23 5.78 -14.98
CA ALA A 84 -2.53 7.16 -15.35
C ALA A 84 -1.67 7.64 -16.52
N ASN A 85 -0.40 7.24 -16.56
CA ASN A 85 0.50 7.46 -17.71
C ASN A 85 -0.03 6.79 -18.98
N ILE A 86 -0.49 5.53 -18.89
CA ILE A 86 -1.09 4.82 -20.05
C ILE A 86 -2.33 5.56 -20.58
N VAL A 87 -3.19 6.06 -19.69
CA VAL A 87 -4.40 6.79 -20.09
C VAL A 87 -4.08 8.17 -20.67
N ALA A 88 -3.01 8.82 -20.20
CA ALA A 88 -2.54 10.10 -20.75
C ALA A 88 -2.03 9.95 -22.19
N ASP A 89 -1.40 8.82 -22.51
CA ASP A 89 -0.91 8.51 -23.85
C ASP A 89 -2.04 8.11 -24.83
N ASP A 90 -3.23 7.76 -24.33
CA ASP A 90 -4.40 7.50 -25.18
C ASP A 90 -5.10 8.80 -25.60
N ILE A 91 -5.13 9.05 -26.91
CA ILE A 91 -5.79 10.20 -27.55
C ILE A 91 -7.29 10.30 -27.18
N ASN A 92 -7.93 9.19 -26.80
CA ASN A 92 -9.33 9.14 -26.36
C ASN A 92 -9.49 9.08 -24.82
N GLY A 93 -8.40 9.12 -24.04
CA GLY A 93 -8.38 8.85 -22.61
C GLY A 93 -8.94 9.97 -21.72
N ALA A 94 -9.04 11.21 -22.23
CA ALA A 94 -9.51 12.37 -21.47
C ALA A 94 -10.69 13.12 -22.11
N PRO A 95 -11.86 12.47 -22.35
CA PRO A 95 -13.01 13.14 -22.98
C PRO A 95 -13.68 14.23 -22.11
N TRP A 96 -13.26 14.41 -20.85
CA TRP A 96 -13.92 15.29 -19.88
C TRP A 96 -13.00 16.31 -19.17
N GLY A 97 -11.76 16.52 -19.65
CA GLY A 97 -10.89 17.59 -19.14
C GLY A 97 -10.46 17.49 -17.67
N CYS A 98 -10.70 16.35 -17.01
CA CYS A 98 -10.09 16.01 -15.73
C CYS A 98 -8.86 15.14 -16.03
N ASP A 99 -7.69 15.73 -15.91
CA ASP A 99 -6.44 15.01 -16.14
C ASP A 99 -6.17 14.04 -14.99
N ALA A 100 -6.55 12.77 -15.19
CA ALA A 100 -6.34 11.71 -14.23
C ALA A 100 -4.84 11.46 -13.97
N ALA A 101 -3.98 11.79 -14.95
CA ALA A 101 -2.54 11.71 -14.83
C ALA A 101 -2.01 12.80 -13.91
N GLU A 102 -2.41 14.06 -14.10
CA GLU A 102 -2.02 15.14 -13.18
C GLU A 102 -2.43 14.84 -11.73
N ARG A 103 -3.65 14.36 -11.50
CA ARG A 103 -4.06 13.96 -10.13
C ARG A 103 -3.22 12.83 -9.55
N ALA A 104 -2.80 11.87 -10.38
CA ALA A 104 -1.95 10.77 -9.94
C ALA A 104 -0.53 11.28 -9.62
N LYS A 105 0.02 12.14 -10.47
CA LYS A 105 1.32 12.81 -10.27
C LYS A 105 1.31 13.68 -9.01
N GLU A 106 0.29 14.49 -8.80
CA GLU A 106 0.10 15.31 -7.59
C GLU A 106 -0.01 14.43 -6.32
N HIS A 107 -0.75 13.32 -6.38
CA HIS A 107 -0.91 12.43 -5.24
C HIS A 107 0.42 11.77 -4.85
N VAL A 108 1.10 11.21 -5.86
CA VAL A 108 2.36 10.48 -5.67
C VAL A 108 3.52 11.44 -5.40
N GLY A 109 3.44 12.67 -5.90
CA GLY A 109 4.49 13.70 -5.81
C GLY A 109 5.60 13.55 -6.86
N MET A 110 5.36 12.80 -7.93
CA MET A 110 6.37 12.43 -8.93
C MET A 110 5.80 12.54 -10.34
N ASP A 111 6.61 13.07 -11.26
CA ASP A 111 6.30 13.15 -12.69
C ASP A 111 7.37 12.36 -13.45
N ILE A 112 7.14 11.06 -13.59
CA ILE A 112 8.07 10.10 -14.18
C ILE A 112 7.34 9.19 -15.16
N ASN A 113 8.08 8.70 -16.16
CA ASN A 113 7.53 7.76 -17.14
C ASN A 113 7.47 6.33 -16.55
N ASN A 114 6.84 5.42 -17.29
CA ASN A 114 6.65 4.04 -16.82
C ASN A 114 7.94 3.22 -16.71
N GLU A 115 8.99 3.53 -17.47
CA GLU A 115 10.28 2.84 -17.37
C GLU A 115 11.05 3.28 -16.11
N GLU A 116 11.08 4.59 -15.85
CA GLU A 116 11.66 5.18 -14.65
C GLU A 116 10.91 4.73 -13.39
N LEU A 117 9.58 4.61 -13.46
CA LEU A 117 8.75 4.12 -12.36
C LEU A 117 9.14 2.71 -11.92
N LEU A 118 9.46 1.82 -12.86
CA LEU A 118 9.93 0.47 -12.55
C LEU A 118 11.29 0.50 -11.82
N THR A 119 12.19 1.40 -12.22
CA THR A 119 13.45 1.58 -11.50
C THR A 119 13.23 2.11 -10.08
N VAL A 120 12.33 3.07 -9.90
CA VAL A 120 12.03 3.66 -8.58
C VAL A 120 11.40 2.63 -7.63
N ILE A 121 10.50 1.78 -8.11
CA ILE A 121 9.88 0.76 -7.25
C ILE A 121 10.89 -0.35 -6.87
N ASP A 122 11.81 -0.69 -7.76
CA ASP A 122 12.89 -1.65 -7.49
C ASP A 122 13.88 -1.06 -6.46
N ASP A 123 14.26 0.22 -6.62
CA ASP A 123 15.12 0.94 -5.65
C ASP A 123 14.47 1.04 -4.26
N ASP A 124 13.16 1.31 -4.20
CA ASP A 124 12.40 1.31 -2.95
C ASP A 124 12.34 -0.08 -2.30
N PHE A 125 12.15 -1.13 -3.11
CA PHE A 125 12.15 -2.51 -2.65
C PHE A 125 13.50 -2.87 -2.03
N ASP A 126 14.60 -2.58 -2.72
CA ASP A 126 15.95 -2.90 -2.25
C ASP A 126 16.27 -2.20 -0.91
N GLN A 127 15.88 -0.93 -0.77
CA GLN A 127 16.06 -0.18 0.47
C GLN A 127 15.25 -0.78 1.63
N LEU A 128 13.97 -1.10 1.39
CA LEU A 128 13.11 -1.73 2.40
C LEU A 128 13.57 -3.15 2.73
N TYR A 129 14.07 -3.90 1.75
CA TYR A 129 14.56 -5.26 1.93
C TYR A 129 15.81 -5.28 2.82
N GLN A 130 16.76 -4.37 2.57
CA GLN A 130 17.94 -4.21 3.42
C GLN A 130 17.57 -3.87 4.86
N LEU A 131 16.63 -2.93 5.05
CA LEU A 131 16.15 -2.54 6.37
C LEU A 131 15.44 -3.70 7.08
N HIS A 132 14.60 -4.44 6.34
CA HIS A 132 13.89 -5.60 6.84
C HIS A 132 14.85 -6.73 7.28
N ALA A 133 15.85 -7.04 6.45
CA ALA A 133 16.88 -8.02 6.79
C ALA A 133 17.67 -7.60 8.04
N LEU A 134 18.01 -6.32 8.17
CA LEU A 134 18.68 -5.77 9.35
C LEU A 134 17.82 -5.95 10.61
N PHE A 135 16.51 -5.66 10.54
CA PHE A 135 15.62 -5.82 11.69
C PHE A 135 15.49 -7.28 12.12
N LEU A 136 15.32 -8.21 11.18
CA LEU A 136 15.22 -9.63 11.49
C LEU A 136 16.49 -10.19 12.15
N GLN A 137 17.67 -9.80 11.65
CA GLN A 137 18.94 -10.19 12.25
C GLN A 137 19.05 -9.72 13.71
N ASN A 138 18.61 -8.50 14.01
CA ASN A 138 18.64 -7.96 15.37
C ASN A 138 17.64 -8.64 16.30
N LEU A 139 16.49 -9.06 15.78
CA LEU A 139 15.50 -9.82 16.57
C LEU A 139 15.91 -11.27 16.83
N LYS A 140 16.98 -11.76 16.19
CA LYS A 140 17.39 -13.18 16.20
C LYS A 140 16.22 -14.11 15.89
N ALA A 141 15.31 -13.64 15.06
CA ALA A 141 14.07 -14.31 14.77
C ALA A 141 14.33 -15.30 13.63
N ASP A 142 14.12 -16.58 13.90
CA ASP A 142 14.07 -17.62 12.87
C ASP A 142 12.65 -17.63 12.25
N MET A 143 12.28 -16.49 11.66
CA MET A 143 11.00 -16.34 10.98
C MET A 143 11.20 -16.38 9.49
N ASP A 144 10.42 -17.23 8.83
CA ASP A 144 10.23 -17.25 7.38
C ASP A 144 9.31 -16.10 6.95
N ASN A 145 9.69 -14.89 7.34
CA ASN A 145 9.02 -13.67 6.93
C ASN A 145 9.94 -12.99 5.94
N THR A 146 9.71 -13.18 4.64
CA THR A 146 10.49 -12.51 3.59
C THR A 146 9.71 -11.32 3.07
N LEU A 147 10.38 -10.18 2.90
CA LEU A 147 9.77 -9.02 2.26
C LEU A 147 9.57 -9.30 0.77
N CYS A 148 8.35 -9.12 0.29
CA CYS A 148 7.96 -9.31 -1.11
C CYS A 148 7.51 -7.96 -1.71
N TYR A 149 7.46 -7.85 -3.04
CA TYR A 149 6.89 -6.66 -3.70
C TYR A 149 5.44 -6.46 -3.30
N PHE A 150 4.69 -7.55 -3.22
CA PHE A 150 3.31 -7.52 -2.74
C PHE A 150 2.97 -8.79 -1.97
N SER A 151 2.23 -8.63 -0.87
CA SER A 151 1.70 -9.74 -0.09
C SER A 151 0.25 -9.46 0.28
N ARG A 152 -0.65 -10.35 -0.13
CA ARG A 152 -2.08 -10.28 0.18
C ARG A 152 -2.37 -11.26 1.32
N SER A 153 -2.98 -10.75 2.38
CA SER A 153 -3.56 -11.56 3.43
C SER A 153 -5.08 -11.51 3.37
N GLU A 154 -5.71 -12.65 3.56
CA GLU A 154 -7.16 -12.75 3.67
C GLU A 154 -7.57 -13.41 4.97
N LYS A 155 -8.72 -12.97 5.46
CA LYS A 155 -9.38 -13.60 6.59
C LYS A 155 -10.13 -14.82 6.10
N SER A 156 -9.75 -15.99 6.61
CA SER A 156 -10.46 -17.23 6.33
C SER A 156 -11.85 -17.19 6.95
N GLU A 157 -12.86 -17.59 6.17
CA GLU A 157 -14.26 -17.63 6.59
C GLU A 157 -14.56 -18.78 7.56
N ILE A 158 -13.64 -19.74 7.69
CA ILE A 158 -13.86 -20.98 8.46
C ILE A 158 -13.42 -20.81 9.91
N ASP A 159 -12.23 -20.25 10.12
CA ASP A 159 -11.53 -20.19 11.42
C ASP A 159 -11.24 -18.77 11.89
N ASP A 160 -11.69 -17.75 11.13
CA ASP A 160 -11.47 -16.33 11.41
C ASP A 160 -9.99 -15.92 11.43
N SER A 161 -9.09 -16.81 10.97
CA SER A 161 -7.65 -16.58 10.96
C SER A 161 -7.23 -15.76 9.74
N TRP A 162 -6.14 -14.99 9.87
CA TRP A 162 -5.53 -14.29 8.75
C TRP A 162 -4.41 -15.15 8.18
N SER A 163 -4.48 -15.41 6.88
CA SER A 163 -3.44 -16.16 6.16
C SER A 163 -2.98 -15.39 4.93
N VAL A 164 -1.70 -15.55 4.59
CA VAL A 164 -1.15 -15.03 3.34
C VAL A 164 -1.65 -15.92 2.20
N VAL A 165 -2.35 -15.31 1.23
CA VAL A 165 -2.95 -16.02 0.10
C VAL A 165 -2.16 -15.82 -1.20
N ALA A 166 -1.40 -14.73 -1.30
CA ALA A 166 -0.56 -14.43 -2.45
C ALA A 166 0.69 -13.67 -2.02
N THR A 167 1.82 -14.03 -2.61
CA THR A 167 3.12 -13.37 -2.48
C THR A 167 3.68 -13.13 -3.88
N CYS A 168 4.04 -11.89 -4.18
CA CYS A 168 4.55 -11.48 -5.48
C CYS A 168 6.02 -11.09 -5.36
N GLU A 169 6.87 -11.71 -6.16
CA GLU A 169 8.33 -11.45 -6.17
C GLU A 169 8.73 -10.34 -7.14
N THR A 170 7.80 -9.93 -8.02
CA THR A 170 8.02 -8.85 -8.98
C THR A 170 6.86 -7.85 -8.95
N PHE A 171 7.12 -6.63 -9.42
CA PHE A 171 6.06 -5.64 -9.61
C PHE A 171 5.02 -6.08 -10.68
N GLY A 172 5.43 -6.86 -11.68
CA GLY A 172 4.52 -7.43 -12.68
C GLY A 172 3.48 -8.35 -12.05
N ASP A 173 3.92 -9.32 -11.25
CA ASP A 173 3.03 -10.23 -10.53
C ASP A 173 2.13 -9.47 -9.54
N ALA A 174 2.69 -8.45 -8.88
CA ALA A 174 1.92 -7.57 -8.00
C ALA A 174 0.83 -6.82 -8.76
N MET A 175 1.10 -6.38 -10.00
CA MET A 175 0.12 -5.69 -10.82
C MET A 175 -1.05 -6.59 -11.18
N ASP A 176 -0.78 -7.83 -11.57
CA ASP A 176 -1.80 -8.84 -11.89
C ASP A 176 -2.67 -9.16 -10.65
N GLU A 177 -2.05 -9.35 -9.48
CA GLU A 177 -2.78 -9.59 -8.23
C GLU A 177 -3.64 -8.38 -7.84
N MET A 178 -3.13 -7.16 -7.98
CA MET A 178 -3.89 -5.93 -7.74
C MET A 178 -5.06 -5.75 -8.71
N ILE A 179 -4.95 -6.24 -9.95
CA ILE A 179 -6.06 -6.30 -10.91
C ILE A 179 -7.13 -7.27 -10.41
N CYS A 180 -6.75 -8.49 -10.03
CA CYS A 180 -7.66 -9.48 -9.44
C CYS A 180 -8.41 -8.92 -8.21
N ILE A 181 -7.70 -8.23 -7.31
CA ILE A 181 -8.32 -7.53 -6.15
C ILE A 181 -9.34 -6.50 -6.64
N THR A 182 -8.97 -5.64 -7.59
CA THR A 182 -9.85 -4.58 -8.09
C THR A 182 -11.13 -5.16 -8.73
N GLU A 183 -11.00 -6.24 -9.50
CA GLU A 183 -12.12 -6.92 -10.13
C GLU A 183 -13.07 -7.56 -9.12
N SER A 184 -12.53 -8.25 -8.12
CA SER A 184 -13.34 -8.85 -7.03
C SER A 184 -14.11 -7.79 -6.24
N LEU A 185 -13.48 -6.65 -5.94
CA LEU A 185 -14.12 -5.53 -5.25
C LEU A 185 -15.23 -4.89 -6.09
N LYS A 186 -15.03 -4.75 -7.40
CA LYS A 186 -16.07 -4.25 -8.33
C LYS A 186 -17.26 -5.20 -8.38
N ALA A 187 -17.03 -6.51 -8.46
CA ALA A 187 -18.08 -7.52 -8.45
C ALA A 187 -18.90 -7.47 -7.16
N LYS A 188 -18.21 -7.43 -6.01
CA LYS A 188 -18.84 -7.32 -4.68
C LYS A 188 -19.65 -6.03 -4.52
N SER A 189 -19.10 -4.89 -4.95
CA SER A 189 -19.81 -3.61 -4.92
C SER A 189 -21.09 -3.63 -5.77
N ALA A 190 -21.05 -4.27 -6.94
CA ALA A 190 -22.23 -4.43 -7.79
C ALA A 190 -23.30 -5.32 -7.15
N GLU A 191 -22.89 -6.39 -6.45
CA GLU A 191 -23.79 -7.26 -5.68
C GLU A 191 -24.44 -6.51 -4.51
N ASP A 192 -23.65 -5.79 -3.72
CA ASP A 192 -24.14 -4.97 -2.61
C ASP A 192 -25.19 -3.95 -3.08
N MET A 193 -24.97 -3.29 -4.22
CA MET A 193 -25.95 -2.37 -4.82
C MET A 193 -27.24 -3.07 -5.23
N ARG A 194 -27.15 -4.27 -5.83
CA ARG A 194 -28.33 -5.07 -6.19
C ARG A 194 -29.13 -5.43 -4.94
N ASP A 195 -28.47 -5.79 -3.86
CA ASP A 195 -29.12 -6.15 -2.60
C ASP A 195 -29.73 -4.96 -1.87
N GLN A 196 -29.07 -3.80 -1.87
CA GLN A 196 -29.66 -2.56 -1.40
C GLN A 196 -30.92 -2.19 -2.19
N PHE A 197 -30.90 -2.35 -3.52
CA PHE A 197 -32.07 -2.09 -4.36
C PHE A 197 -33.22 -3.07 -4.09
N LYS A 198 -32.93 -4.36 -3.86
CA LYS A 198 -33.94 -5.34 -3.44
C LYS A 198 -34.60 -4.94 -2.12
N LYS A 199 -33.81 -4.54 -1.11
CA LYS A 199 -34.31 -4.06 0.19
C LYS A 199 -35.20 -2.83 0.02
N PHE A 200 -34.76 -1.85 -0.78
CA PHE A 200 -35.56 -0.66 -1.08
C PHE A 200 -36.91 -1.00 -1.73
N LYS A 201 -36.92 -1.91 -2.71
CA LYS A 201 -38.14 -2.37 -3.38
C LYS A 201 -39.11 -3.06 -2.41
N GLN A 202 -38.60 -3.90 -1.51
CA GLN A 202 -39.41 -4.57 -0.48
C GLN A 202 -40.03 -3.56 0.50
N GLN A 203 -39.25 -2.59 0.99
CA GLN A 203 -39.74 -1.52 1.87
C GLN A 203 -40.83 -0.65 1.21
N ARG A 204 -40.66 -0.33 -0.07
CA ARG A 204 -41.67 0.42 -0.83
C ARG A 204 -42.98 -0.34 -0.96
N ASN A 205 -42.91 -1.63 -1.26
CA ASN A 205 -44.10 -2.47 -1.42
C ASN A 205 -44.80 -2.71 -0.07
N ALA A 206 -44.06 -2.82 1.04
CA ALA A 206 -44.61 -2.96 2.38
C ALA A 206 -45.30 -1.70 2.92
N LYS A 207 -44.93 -0.50 2.42
CA LYS A 207 -45.63 0.77 2.74
C LYS A 207 -46.89 1.02 1.91
N ALA A 208 -47.09 0.25 0.85
CA ALA A 208 -48.24 0.37 -0.05
C ALA A 208 -49.35 -0.66 0.25
N ALA A 209 -49.12 -1.57 1.20
CA ALA A 209 -50.07 -2.54 1.74
C ALA A 209 -50.53 -2.10 3.13
#